data_AF-A0A0B2UQ10-F1
#
_entry.id   AF-A0A0B2UQ10-F1
#
_cell.length_a   1.000
_cell.length_b   1.000
_cell.length_c   1.000
_cell.angle_alpha   90.00
_cell.angle_beta   90.00
_cell.angle_gamma   90.00
#
_symmetry.space_group_name_H-M   'P 1'
#
loop_
_entity.id
_entity.type
_entity.pdbx_description
1 polymer ?
#
loop_
_entity_poly.entity_id
_entity_poly.type
_entity_poly.pdbx_seq_one_letter_code
_entity_poly.pdbx_strand_id
1 'polypeptide(L)'
;MTFNFLCNTRDLEGVHRRLIFITLDSTARDVLKEYWPNVRQLYWPTPSLYRPFSFAEGAYQTLYLLRANLAVCLLKHGKSFWMMQQDTFWRKNLFDLNLEDNYEYDALFDQIGDDQNSERAEWVNEEEAMVDMIFSLNKTEVICDIIQGAATAMGGKGLQSSQLSGMDFFEGIITKE
;
A
#
# COMPACT_ATOMS: atom_id res chain seq x y z
N MET A 1 -5.76 -12.19 -5.09
CA MET A 1 -6.24 -12.19 -3.70
C MET A 1 -7.12 -10.97 -3.40
N THR A 2 -6.82 -9.80 -3.98
CA THR A 2 -7.63 -8.56 -3.88
C THR A 2 -9.15 -8.74 -4.06
N PHE A 3 -9.61 -9.54 -5.04
CA PHE A 3 -11.05 -9.75 -5.23
C PHE A 3 -11.70 -10.55 -4.10
N ASN A 4 -10.96 -11.45 -3.44
CA ASN A 4 -11.47 -12.15 -2.26
C ASN A 4 -11.70 -11.15 -1.11
N PHE A 5 -10.75 -10.24 -0.89
CA PHE A 5 -10.87 -9.17 0.10
C PHE A 5 -12.07 -8.24 -0.20
N LEU A 6 -12.19 -7.78 -1.44
CA LEU A 6 -13.29 -6.91 -1.88
C LEU A 6 -14.66 -7.58 -1.70
N CYS A 7 -14.76 -8.87 -2.05
CA CYS A 7 -15.98 -9.64 -1.82
C CYS A 7 -16.27 -9.84 -0.33
N ASN A 8 -15.26 -10.15 0.48
CA ASN A 8 -15.41 -10.34 1.93
C ASN A 8 -15.91 -9.06 2.62
N THR A 9 -15.43 -7.90 2.20
CA THR A 9 -15.75 -6.60 2.81
C THR A 9 -16.89 -5.86 2.11
N ARG A 10 -17.52 -6.45 1.08
CA ARG A 10 -18.55 -5.80 0.26
C ARG A 10 -19.72 -5.25 1.07
N ASP A 11 -20.16 -6.03 2.05
CA ASP A 11 -21.36 -5.72 2.85
C ASP A 11 -20.99 -4.95 4.14
N LEU A 12 -19.71 -4.59 4.33
CA LEU A 12 -19.24 -3.76 5.43
C LEU A 12 -19.26 -2.28 5.03
N GLU A 13 -20.20 -1.53 5.61
CA GLU A 13 -20.45 -0.16 5.21
C GLU A 13 -19.22 0.75 5.40
N GLY A 14 -18.93 1.56 4.38
CA GLY A 14 -17.86 2.56 4.42
C GLY A 14 -16.46 2.01 4.18
N VAL A 15 -16.22 0.70 4.26
CA VAL A 15 -14.88 0.12 4.13
C VAL A 15 -14.22 0.51 2.82
N HIS A 16 -14.86 0.26 1.68
CA HIS A 16 -14.28 0.55 0.36
C HIS A 16 -14.05 2.05 0.09
N ARG A 17 -14.75 2.95 0.80
CA ARG A 17 -14.55 4.41 0.67
C ARG A 17 -13.29 4.89 1.38
N ARG A 18 -12.84 4.14 2.38
CA ARG A 18 -11.69 4.45 3.24
C ARG A 18 -10.40 3.80 2.77
N LEU A 19 -10.47 2.85 1.84
CA LEU A 19 -9.32 2.15 1.29
C LEU A 19 -8.86 2.76 -0.04
N ILE A 20 -7.55 2.66 -0.29
CA ILE A 20 -6.93 2.99 -1.57
C ILE A 20 -6.13 1.77 -2.01
N PHE A 21 -6.42 1.27 -3.21
CA PHE A 21 -5.71 0.14 -3.81
C PHE A 21 -4.56 0.65 -4.68
N ILE A 22 -3.34 0.18 -4.45
CA ILE A 22 -2.19 0.50 -5.30
C ILE A 22 -2.00 -0.64 -6.29
N THR A 23 -2.16 -0.36 -7.57
CA THR A 23 -2.00 -1.32 -8.67
C THR A 23 -0.65 -1.11 -9.34
N LEU A 24 0.12 -2.20 -9.48
CA LEU A 24 1.52 -2.11 -9.90
C LEU A 24 1.72 -2.33 -11.40
N ASP A 25 0.77 -2.98 -12.06
CA ASP A 25 0.78 -3.27 -13.49
C ASP A 25 -0.55 -2.88 -14.15
N SER A 26 -0.54 -2.73 -15.48
CA SER A 26 -1.72 -2.28 -16.23
C SER A 26 -2.87 -3.28 -16.17
N THR A 27 -2.57 -4.58 -16.11
CA THR A 27 -3.60 -5.63 -16.06
C THR A 27 -4.38 -5.52 -14.76
N ALA A 28 -3.69 -5.40 -13.61
CA ALA A 28 -4.34 -5.23 -12.32
C ALA A 28 -5.20 -3.96 -12.26
N ARG A 29 -4.70 -2.84 -12.77
CA ARG A 29 -5.45 -1.57 -12.88
C ARG A 29 -6.73 -1.73 -13.69
N ASP A 30 -6.59 -2.27 -14.91
CA ASP A 30 -7.70 -2.34 -15.87
C ASP A 30 -8.78 -3.30 -15.36
N VAL A 31 -8.38 -4.47 -14.87
CA VAL A 31 -9.29 -5.45 -14.27
C VAL A 31 -9.97 -4.88 -13.02
N LEU A 32 -9.24 -4.24 -12.10
CA LEU A 32 -9.87 -3.67 -10.92
C LEU A 32 -10.88 -2.57 -11.28
N LYS A 33 -10.55 -1.72 -12.27
CA LYS A 33 -11.43 -0.65 -12.74
C LYS A 33 -12.71 -1.20 -13.39
N GLU A 34 -12.61 -2.31 -14.11
CA GLU A 34 -13.72 -2.95 -14.79
C GLU A 34 -14.73 -3.53 -13.78
N TYR A 35 -14.26 -4.32 -12.82
CA TYR A 35 -15.14 -5.04 -11.88
C TYR A 35 -15.54 -4.22 -10.66
N TRP A 36 -14.70 -3.28 -10.21
CA TRP A 36 -14.91 -2.48 -9.00
C TRP A 36 -14.68 -0.98 -9.25
N PRO A 37 -15.45 -0.32 -10.14
CA PRO A 37 -15.17 1.05 -10.59
C PRO A 37 -15.24 2.11 -9.48
N ASN A 38 -15.90 1.81 -8.36
CA ASN A 38 -16.14 2.75 -7.27
C ASN A 38 -15.04 2.71 -6.19
N VAL A 39 -14.13 1.74 -6.22
CA VAL A 39 -13.01 1.71 -5.25
C VAL A 39 -11.93 2.70 -5.69
N ARG A 40 -11.31 3.36 -4.71
CA ARG A 40 -10.19 4.27 -5.01
C ARG A 40 -8.98 3.43 -5.38
N GLN A 41 -8.37 3.74 -6.51
CA GLN A 41 -7.15 3.09 -6.94
C GLN A 41 -6.10 4.12 -7.36
N LEU A 42 -4.85 3.80 -7.07
CA LEU A 42 -3.67 4.48 -7.58
C LEU A 42 -2.93 3.51 -8.50
N TYR A 43 -2.62 3.94 -9.71
CA TYR A 43 -1.79 3.17 -10.63
C TYR A 43 -0.33 3.61 -10.50
N TRP A 44 0.52 2.71 -10.03
CA TRP A 44 1.96 2.92 -9.88
C TRP A 44 2.72 1.89 -10.72
N PRO A 45 3.08 2.19 -11.97
CA PRO A 45 3.76 1.22 -12.82
C PRO A 45 5.12 0.85 -12.24
N THR A 46 5.29 -0.43 -11.88
CA THR A 46 6.56 -0.99 -11.40
C THR A 46 7.00 -2.14 -12.32
N PRO A 47 7.68 -1.85 -13.46
CA PRO A 47 8.00 -2.85 -14.47
C PRO A 47 8.78 -4.08 -13.96
N SER A 48 9.59 -3.90 -12.91
CA SER A 48 10.33 -5.00 -12.26
C SER A 48 9.41 -6.04 -11.59
N LEU A 49 8.14 -5.69 -11.35
CA LEU A 49 7.14 -6.53 -10.69
C LEU A 49 6.04 -7.03 -11.65
N TYR A 50 6.17 -6.81 -12.96
CA TYR A 50 5.15 -7.21 -13.93
C TYR A 50 5.09 -8.73 -14.16
N ARG A 51 6.18 -9.44 -13.84
CA ARG A 51 6.21 -10.90 -13.93
C ARG A 51 5.74 -11.48 -12.60
N PRO A 52 4.99 -12.60 -12.61
CA PRO A 52 4.73 -13.35 -11.40
C PRO A 52 6.04 -13.72 -10.69
N PHE A 53 6.06 -13.62 -9.36
CA PHE A 53 7.20 -13.93 -8.51
C PHE A 53 6.76 -14.74 -7.29
N SER A 54 7.64 -15.58 -6.78
CA SER A 54 7.47 -16.28 -5.50
C SER A 54 7.96 -15.43 -4.30
N PHE A 55 7.53 -15.78 -3.09
CA PHE A 55 7.95 -15.12 -1.84
C PHE A 55 9.47 -15.17 -1.61
N ALA A 56 10.14 -16.18 -2.15
CA ALA A 56 11.60 -16.35 -2.02
C ALA A 56 12.41 -15.54 -3.06
N GLU A 57 11.75 -14.79 -3.95
CA GLU A 57 12.42 -14.05 -5.02
C GLU A 57 12.68 -12.59 -4.65
N GLY A 58 13.75 -12.00 -5.21
CA GLY A 58 14.09 -10.59 -4.97
C GLY A 58 13.00 -9.59 -5.41
N ALA A 59 12.15 -9.98 -6.35
CA ALA A 59 10.97 -9.19 -6.72
C ALA A 59 9.98 -9.05 -5.55
N TYR A 60 9.80 -10.09 -4.74
CA TYR A 60 8.99 -10.02 -3.51
C TYR A 60 9.59 -9.04 -2.50
N GLN A 61 10.92 -9.06 -2.35
CA GLN A 61 11.64 -8.13 -1.47
C GLN A 61 11.51 -6.67 -1.94
N THR A 62 11.44 -6.45 -3.25
CA THR A 62 11.21 -5.13 -3.85
C THR A 62 9.83 -4.59 -3.51
N LEU A 63 8.81 -5.46 -3.35
CA LEU A 63 7.48 -5.05 -2.90
C LEU A 63 7.50 -4.50 -1.47
N TYR A 64 8.27 -5.12 -0.57
CA TYR A 64 8.45 -4.57 0.78
C TYR A 64 9.17 -3.24 0.78
N LEU A 65 10.26 -3.12 0.01
CA LEU A 65 10.96 -1.84 -0.11
C LEU A 65 10.03 -0.74 -0.60
N LEU A 66 9.17 -1.03 -1.58
CA LEU A 66 8.15 -0.09 -2.06
C LEU A 66 7.17 0.31 -0.95
N ARG A 67 6.62 -0.68 -0.22
CA ARG A 67 5.71 -0.42 0.92
C ARG A 67 6.39 0.44 1.99
N ALA A 68 7.63 0.13 2.35
CA ALA A 68 8.37 0.84 3.39
C ALA A 68 8.70 2.28 2.98
N ASN A 69 9.12 2.48 1.72
CA ASN A 69 9.34 3.82 1.17
C ASN A 69 8.06 4.66 1.17
N LEU A 70 6.93 4.06 0.79
CA LEU A 70 5.62 4.72 0.83
C LEU A 70 5.25 5.12 2.27
N ALA A 71 5.40 4.20 3.22
CA ALA A 71 5.16 4.45 4.64
C ALA A 71 5.99 5.64 5.17
N VAL A 72 7.31 5.63 4.92
CA VAL A 72 8.20 6.74 5.32
C VAL A 72 7.75 8.05 4.70
N CYS A 73 7.36 8.06 3.43
CA CYS A 73 6.90 9.26 2.75
C CYS A 73 5.61 9.82 3.37
N LEU A 74 4.63 8.97 3.66
CA LEU A 74 3.39 9.36 4.33
C LEU A 74 3.68 9.93 5.73
N LEU A 75 4.52 9.27 6.53
CA LEU A 75 4.90 9.73 7.87
C LEU A 75 5.62 11.09 7.82
N LYS A 76 6.57 11.27 6.89
CA LYS A 76 7.30 12.55 6.73
C LYS A 76 6.39 13.73 6.34
N HIS A 77 5.25 13.45 5.72
CA HIS A 77 4.23 14.44 5.39
C HIS A 77 3.11 14.53 6.44
N GLY A 78 3.30 13.96 7.64
CA GLY A 78 2.33 14.03 8.73
C GLY A 78 1.01 13.31 8.41
N LYS A 79 1.06 12.26 7.58
CA LYS A 79 -0.10 11.45 7.23
C LYS A 79 -0.09 10.16 8.02
N SER A 80 -1.06 10.03 8.93
CA SER A 80 -1.33 8.76 9.58
C SER A 80 -2.06 7.81 8.63
N PHE A 81 -1.72 6.53 8.64
CA PHE A 81 -2.30 5.55 7.71
C PHE A 81 -2.35 4.14 8.30
N TRP A 82 -3.20 3.32 7.69
CA TRP A 82 -3.18 1.86 7.86
C TRP A 82 -2.66 1.22 6.59
N MET A 83 -1.72 0.30 6.74
CA MET A 83 -1.24 -0.51 5.62
C MET A 83 -1.50 -1.97 5.92
N MET A 84 -2.32 -2.59 5.07
CA MET A 84 -2.74 -3.98 5.24
C MET A 84 -2.29 -4.88 4.09
N GLN A 85 -2.19 -6.17 4.37
CA GLN A 85 -2.01 -7.21 3.40
C GLN A 85 -3.32 -7.49 2.63
N GLN A 86 -3.17 -7.97 1.40
CA GLN A 86 -4.28 -8.15 0.46
C GLN A 86 -5.09 -9.45 0.68
N ASP A 87 -4.63 -10.32 1.58
CA ASP A 87 -5.19 -11.63 1.89
C ASP A 87 -5.79 -11.75 3.30
N THR A 88 -5.96 -10.63 3.97
CA THR A 88 -6.59 -10.56 5.29
C THR A 88 -8.12 -10.70 5.19
N PHE A 89 -8.72 -11.58 5.99
CA PHE A 89 -10.17 -11.78 6.03
C PHE A 89 -10.79 -11.05 7.22
N TRP A 90 -11.79 -10.21 6.94
CA TRP A 90 -12.47 -9.40 7.95
C TRP A 90 -13.78 -10.07 8.36
N ARG A 91 -13.92 -10.33 9.66
CA ARG A 91 -15.18 -10.85 10.24
C ARG A 91 -16.13 -9.73 10.66
N LYS A 92 -15.61 -8.53 10.87
CA LYS A 92 -16.32 -7.30 11.24
C LYS A 92 -15.60 -6.10 10.64
N ASN A 93 -16.26 -4.96 10.63
CA ASN A 93 -15.65 -3.72 10.20
C ASN A 93 -14.56 -3.30 11.19
N LEU A 94 -13.31 -3.20 10.73
CA LEU A 94 -12.19 -2.80 11.59
C LEU A 94 -12.29 -1.34 12.03
N PHE A 95 -12.99 -0.51 11.27
CA PHE A 95 -13.19 0.89 11.63
C PHE A 95 -14.08 1.06 12.88
N ASP A 96 -14.82 0.03 13.28
CA ASP A 96 -15.61 0.04 14.52
C ASP A 96 -14.73 -0.16 15.77
N LEU A 97 -13.44 -0.49 15.61
CA LEU A 97 -12.49 -0.67 16.72
C LEU A 97 -11.95 0.67 17.25
N ASN A 98 -12.18 1.78 16.54
CA ASN A 98 -11.73 3.12 16.92
C ASN A 98 -10.22 3.21 17.23
N LEU A 99 -9.39 2.39 16.58
CA LEU A 99 -7.92 2.45 16.76
C LEU A 99 -7.35 3.77 16.22
N GLU A 100 -8.07 4.44 15.32
CA GLU A 100 -7.71 5.75 14.76
C GLU A 100 -7.89 6.90 15.76
N ASP A 101 -8.68 6.70 16.81
CA ASP A 101 -8.82 7.67 17.90
C ASP A 101 -7.62 7.63 18.86
N ASN A 102 -6.73 6.64 18.71
CA ASN A 102 -5.49 6.57 19.46
C ASN A 102 -4.37 7.33 18.75
N TYR A 103 -4.14 8.56 19.21
CA TYR A 103 -3.08 9.45 18.71
C TYR A 103 -1.66 9.05 19.17
N GLU A 104 -1.48 7.94 19.89
CA GLU A 104 -0.16 7.40 20.22
C GLU A 104 0.54 6.75 19.02
N TYR A 105 -0.21 6.45 17.94
CA TYR A 105 0.30 5.74 16.78
C TYR A 105 0.04 6.51 15.48
N ASP A 106 1.10 6.75 14.70
CA ASP A 106 0.99 7.37 13.37
C ASP A 106 0.81 6.34 12.24
N ALA A 107 1.17 5.09 12.46
CA ALA A 107 1.02 4.02 11.48
C ALA A 107 0.53 2.74 12.14
N LEU A 108 -0.40 2.05 11.48
CA LEU A 108 -0.86 0.72 11.88
C LEU A 108 -0.63 -0.26 10.73
N PHE A 109 -0.02 -1.39 11.06
CA PHE A 109 0.27 -2.48 10.14
C PHE A 109 -0.51 -3.72 10.59
N ASP A 110 -0.89 -4.58 9.65
CA ASP A 110 -1.45 -5.88 9.99
C ASP A 110 -0.35 -6.96 10.08
N GLN A 111 -0.53 -7.85 11.04
CA GLN A 111 0.35 -9.00 11.25
C GLN A 111 -0.30 -10.28 10.73
N ILE A 112 0.50 -11.18 10.13
CA ILE A 112 0.06 -12.54 9.79
C ILE A 112 -0.07 -13.37 11.07
N GLY A 113 -1.27 -13.35 11.67
CA GLY A 113 -1.70 -14.31 12.72
C GLY A 113 -0.94 -14.23 14.04
N ASP A 114 -1.61 -14.58 15.14
CA ASP A 114 -0.98 -14.91 16.42
C ASP A 114 -1.15 -16.41 16.63
N ASP A 115 -0.14 -17.15 16.18
CA ASP A 115 -0.03 -18.58 16.35
C ASP A 115 1.41 -18.85 16.77
N GLN A 116 1.64 -19.02 18.07
CA GLN A 116 2.95 -19.37 18.65
C GLN A 116 3.50 -20.75 18.21
N ASN A 117 2.90 -21.40 17.21
CA ASN A 117 3.27 -22.67 16.61
C ASN A 117 3.28 -22.66 15.07
N SER A 118 3.12 -21.50 14.42
CA SER A 118 3.16 -21.39 12.97
C SER A 118 4.60 -21.17 12.49
N GLU A 119 5.22 -22.21 11.92
CA GLU A 119 6.47 -22.10 11.14
C GLU A 119 6.35 -21.13 9.96
N ARG A 120 5.18 -20.57 9.65
CA ARG A 120 5.01 -19.54 8.62
C ARG A 120 4.97 -18.13 9.20
N ALA A 121 4.46 -17.95 10.43
CA ALA A 121 4.45 -16.65 11.10
C ALA A 121 5.88 -16.25 11.53
N GLU A 122 6.68 -17.23 11.98
CA GLU A 122 8.07 -16.99 12.42
C GLU A 122 9.02 -16.63 11.26
N TRP A 123 8.73 -17.07 10.03
CA TRP A 123 9.58 -16.85 8.84
C TRP A 123 9.09 -15.75 7.90
N VAL A 124 7.81 -15.34 8.02
CA VAL A 124 7.13 -14.41 7.11
C VAL A 124 6.42 -13.32 7.93
N ASN A 125 7.10 -12.75 8.92
CA ASN A 125 6.61 -11.59 9.64
C ASN A 125 6.85 -10.33 8.79
N GLU A 126 5.96 -10.11 7.83
CA GLU A 126 6.02 -9.01 6.86
C GLU A 126 6.08 -7.64 7.52
N GLU A 127 5.31 -7.47 8.60
CA GLU A 127 5.28 -6.25 9.41
C GLU A 127 6.64 -5.96 10.04
N GLU A 128 7.27 -6.95 10.67
CA GLU A 128 8.56 -6.78 11.37
C GLU A 128 9.66 -6.37 10.38
N ALA A 129 9.74 -7.07 9.24
CA ALA A 129 10.66 -6.72 8.16
C ALA A 129 10.40 -5.31 7.61
N MET A 130 9.12 -4.93 7.50
CA MET A 130 8.68 -3.62 7.03
C MET A 130 9.04 -2.49 8.01
N VAL A 131 8.80 -2.69 9.30
CA VAL A 131 9.11 -1.73 10.37
C VAL A 131 10.62 -1.54 10.45
N ASP A 132 11.41 -2.62 10.41
CA ASP A 132 12.86 -2.55 10.36
C ASP A 132 13.37 -1.78 9.14
N MET A 133 12.78 -2.04 7.97
CA MET A 133 13.06 -1.27 6.76
C MET A 133 12.72 0.21 6.95
N ILE A 134 11.55 0.56 7.49
CA ILE A 134 11.15 1.95 7.75
C ILE A 134 12.18 2.65 8.66
N PHE A 135 12.61 2.01 9.74
CA PHE A 135 13.63 2.58 10.64
C PHE A 135 15.00 2.75 9.97
N SER A 136 15.40 1.80 9.12
CA SER A 136 16.64 1.87 8.34
C SER A 136 16.58 3.00 7.28
N LEU A 137 15.45 3.11 6.59
CA LEU A 137 15.20 4.07 5.54
C LEU A 137 15.03 5.50 6.07
N ASN A 138 14.41 5.69 7.25
CA ASN A 138 14.26 7.01 7.86
C ASN A 138 15.63 7.66 8.20
N LYS A 139 16.69 6.87 8.36
CA LYS A 139 18.07 7.36 8.52
C LYS A 139 18.70 7.85 7.21
N THR A 140 18.04 7.64 6.07
CA THR A 140 18.54 7.96 4.73
C THR A 140 17.63 9.03 4.11
N GLU A 141 18.09 10.28 4.01
CA GLU A 141 17.28 11.43 3.54
C GLU A 141 16.80 11.34 2.08
N VAL A 142 17.26 10.36 1.30
CA VAL A 142 17.17 10.33 -0.17
C VAL A 142 15.80 9.82 -0.71
N ILE A 143 14.92 9.31 0.15
CA ILE A 143 13.83 8.41 -0.29
C ILE A 143 12.60 9.14 -0.83
N CYS A 144 12.19 10.24 -0.17
CA CYS A 144 11.08 11.05 -0.68
C CYS A 144 11.45 11.66 -2.03
N ASP A 145 12.71 12.03 -2.23
CA ASP A 145 13.20 12.56 -3.51
C ASP A 145 13.25 11.50 -4.63
N ILE A 146 13.46 10.22 -4.29
CA ILE A 146 13.34 9.12 -5.27
C ILE A 146 11.88 8.87 -5.64
N ILE A 147 10.95 8.93 -4.68
CA ILE A 147 9.51 8.82 -4.92
C ILE A 147 9.01 10.01 -5.76
N GLN A 148 9.38 11.24 -5.36
CA GLN A 148 9.05 12.48 -6.05
C GLN A 148 9.73 12.55 -7.43
N GLY A 149 10.98 12.07 -7.53
CA GLY A 149 11.76 11.99 -8.76
C GLY A 149 11.24 10.92 -9.72
N ALA A 150 10.75 9.78 -9.21
CA ALA A 150 10.05 8.78 -10.00
C ALA A 150 8.71 9.33 -10.52
N ALA A 151 7.95 10.05 -9.68
CA ALA A 151 6.76 10.77 -10.11
C ALA A 151 7.08 11.81 -11.19
N THR A 152 8.15 12.59 -11.02
CA THR A 152 8.59 13.64 -11.95
C THR A 152 9.16 13.07 -13.26
N ALA A 153 9.89 11.96 -13.21
CA ALA A 153 10.44 11.27 -14.39
C ALA A 153 9.33 10.60 -15.23
N MET A 154 8.24 10.17 -14.58
CA MET A 154 7.02 9.78 -15.27
C MET A 154 6.33 10.98 -15.93
N GLY A 155 6.43 12.18 -15.33
CA GLY A 155 6.10 13.52 -15.88
C GLY A 155 6.66 13.86 -17.27
N GLY A 156 7.91 13.46 -17.55
CA GLY A 156 8.70 13.96 -18.69
C GLY A 156 8.57 13.20 -20.01
N LYS A 157 7.85 12.07 -20.04
CA LYS A 157 7.61 11.29 -21.27
C LYS A 157 6.12 11.24 -21.54
N GLY A 158 5.63 12.17 -22.38
CA GLY A 158 4.27 12.23 -22.94
C GLY A 158 3.25 11.29 -22.30
N LEU A 159 2.72 11.66 -21.13
CA LEU A 159 1.80 10.82 -20.36
C LEU A 159 0.41 10.77 -21.00
N GLN A 160 -0.18 9.58 -20.99
CA GLN A 160 -1.63 9.42 -21.18
C GLN A 160 -2.38 10.02 -19.97
N SER A 161 -3.57 10.59 -20.20
CA SER A 161 -4.32 11.37 -19.19
C SER A 161 -4.65 10.62 -17.88
N SER A 162 -4.55 9.28 -17.86
CA SER A 162 -4.73 8.47 -16.65
C SER A 162 -3.59 8.61 -15.63
N GLN A 163 -2.36 8.91 -16.08
CA GLN A 163 -1.19 9.00 -15.20
C GLN A 163 -1.04 10.38 -14.55
N LEU A 164 -1.53 11.44 -15.21
CA LEU A 164 -1.65 12.79 -14.62
C LEU A 164 -2.57 12.78 -13.38
N SER A 165 -3.66 11.99 -13.42
CA SER A 165 -4.56 11.85 -12.26
C SER A 165 -3.91 11.21 -11.03
N GLY A 166 -2.87 10.38 -11.22
CA GLY A 166 -2.12 9.74 -10.13
C GLY A 166 -1.16 10.71 -9.44
N MET A 167 -0.58 11.66 -10.17
CA MET A 167 0.30 12.70 -9.63
C MET A 167 -0.50 13.80 -8.90
N ASP A 168 -1.58 14.30 -9.50
CA ASP A 168 -2.48 15.26 -8.84
C ASP A 168 -3.12 14.68 -7.56
N PHE A 169 -3.33 13.35 -7.53
CA PHE A 169 -3.81 12.64 -6.34
C PHE A 169 -2.72 12.44 -5.29
N PHE A 170 -1.46 12.22 -5.68
CA PHE A 170 -0.34 12.11 -4.75
C PHE A 170 -0.05 13.47 -4.10
N GLU A 171 -0.07 14.56 -4.89
CA GLU A 171 -0.13 15.90 -4.33
C GLU A 171 -1.37 16.06 -3.45
N GLY A 172 -2.57 15.63 -3.88
CA GLY A 172 -3.77 15.69 -3.04
C GLY A 172 -3.75 14.87 -1.74
N ILE A 173 -2.95 13.79 -1.66
CA ILE A 173 -2.69 13.02 -0.43
C ILE A 173 -1.66 13.74 0.44
N ILE A 174 -0.63 14.31 -0.17
CA ILE A 174 0.49 14.96 0.53
C ILE A 174 0.13 16.39 1.00
N THR A 175 -0.71 17.13 0.27
CA THR A 175 -0.95 18.57 0.47
C THR A 175 -2.26 18.92 1.18
N LYS A 176 -3.15 17.97 1.48
CA LYS A 176 -4.35 18.27 2.26
C LYS A 176 -4.03 18.39 3.74
N GLU A 177 -3.91 19.62 4.23
CA GLU A 177 -4.00 19.99 5.65
C GLU A 177 -5.22 19.36 6.34
#